data_AF-R2TG81-F1
#
_entry.id   AF-R2TG81-F1
#
_cell.length_a   1.000
_cell.length_b   1.000
_cell.length_c   1.000
_cell.angle_alpha   90.00
_cell.angle_beta   90.00
_cell.angle_gamma   90.00
#
_symmetry.space_group_name_H-M   'P 1'
#
loop_
_entity.id
_entity.type
_entity.pdbx_description
1 polymer ?
#
loop_
_entity_poly.entity_id
_entity_poly.type
_entity_poly.pdbx_seq_one_letter_code
_entity_poly.pdbx_strand_id
1 'polypeptide(L)'
;MKKIGIILISLVGLLFLVDSQAVFAENAEQDNHTFTQPFQNTTTSLTGASVKATMYFTKIDYWDVKKATLNFSYQITQLENSQDSDLTVAINGVKFYSWRPEHKGDIQQKEINVPLELIKETNTLTI
;
A
#
# COMPACT_ATOMS: atom_id res chain seq x y z
N MET A 1 -79.61 -0.84 -4.72
CA MET A 1 -78.59 -1.82 -5.14
C MET A 1 -77.80 -1.28 -6.32
N LYS A 2 -76.70 -0.54 -6.10
CA LYS A 2 -75.75 -0.11 -7.16
C LYS A 2 -74.50 0.64 -6.65
N LYS A 3 -74.43 1.00 -5.36
CA LYS A 3 -73.29 1.76 -4.80
C LYS A 3 -72.34 0.96 -3.88
N ILE A 4 -72.67 -0.30 -3.57
CA ILE A 4 -71.87 -1.13 -2.64
C ILE A 4 -70.77 -1.92 -3.36
N GLY A 5 -70.92 -2.20 -4.66
CA GLY A 5 -69.94 -2.96 -5.44
C GLY A 5 -68.66 -2.21 -5.82
N ILE A 6 -68.67 -0.87 -5.77
CA ILE A 6 -67.52 -0.05 -6.21
C ILE A 6 -66.52 0.18 -5.06
N ILE A 7 -66.98 0.15 -3.80
CA ILE A 7 -66.11 0.40 -2.65
C ILE A 7 -65.22 -0.82 -2.33
N LEU A 8 -65.72 -2.04 -2.56
CA LEU A 8 -64.97 -3.29 -2.34
C LEU A 8 -63.86 -3.54 -3.38
N ILE A 9 -63.99 -3.00 -4.59
CA ILE A 9 -62.95 -3.12 -5.63
C ILE A 9 -61.79 -2.13 -5.36
N SER A 10 -62.04 -1.02 -4.64
CA SER A 10 -60.97 -0.07 -4.29
C SER A 10 -60.06 -0.56 -3.15
N LEU A 11 -60.55 -1.44 -2.27
CA LEU A 11 -59.76 -1.92 -1.12
C LEU A 11 -58.85 -3.11 -1.48
N VAL A 12 -59.18 -3.86 -2.55
CA VAL A 12 -58.35 -4.99 -3.02
C VAL A 12 -57.21 -4.53 -3.92
N GLY A 13 -57.32 -3.34 -4.53
CA GLY A 13 -56.25 -2.75 -5.36
C GLY A 13 -55.07 -2.18 -4.57
N LEU A 14 -55.22 -1.98 -3.25
CA LEU A 14 -54.17 -1.38 -2.40
C LEU A 14 -53.21 -2.43 -1.79
N LEU A 15 -53.46 -3.73 -1.99
CA LEU A 15 -52.67 -4.82 -1.41
C LEU A 15 -51.54 -5.34 -2.31
N PHE A 16 -51.34 -4.77 -3.51
CA PHE A 16 -50.34 -5.24 -4.48
C PHE A 16 -49.23 -4.23 -4.83
N LEU A 17 -49.12 -3.12 -4.08
CA LEU A 17 -48.05 -2.13 -4.28
C LEU A 17 -47.04 -2.19 -3.13
N VAL A 18 -46.53 -3.37 -2.84
CA VAL A 18 -45.29 -3.52 -2.08
C VAL A 18 -44.32 -4.22 -3.01
N ASP A 19 -43.77 -3.47 -3.97
CA ASP A 19 -42.54 -3.88 -4.64
C ASP A 19 -41.48 -3.99 -3.55
N SER A 20 -41.24 -5.22 -3.11
CA SER A 20 -40.09 -5.57 -2.30
C SER A 20 -38.85 -5.30 -3.16
N GLN A 21 -38.33 -4.08 -3.09
CA GLN A 21 -37.02 -3.80 -3.63
C GLN A 21 -36.06 -4.68 -2.83
N ALA A 22 -35.56 -5.73 -3.48
CA ALA A 22 -34.47 -6.52 -2.96
C ALA A 22 -33.30 -5.55 -2.78
N VAL A 23 -33.08 -5.11 -1.55
CA VAL A 23 -31.89 -4.35 -1.19
C VAL A 23 -30.75 -5.36 -1.24
N PHE A 24 -30.11 -5.46 -2.40
CA PHE A 24 -28.81 -6.11 -2.47
C PHE A 24 -27.89 -5.25 -1.63
N ALA A 25 -27.54 -5.73 -0.44
CA ALA A 25 -26.40 -5.20 0.28
C ALA A 25 -25.20 -5.42 -0.64
N GLU A 26 -24.75 -4.35 -1.30
CA GLU A 26 -23.47 -4.30 -1.97
C GLU A 26 -22.42 -4.48 -0.87
N ASN A 27 -22.05 -5.75 -0.61
CA ASN A 27 -20.79 -6.06 0.05
C ASN A 27 -19.69 -5.78 -0.96
N ALA A 28 -19.49 -4.51 -1.30
CA ALA A 28 -18.19 -4.06 -1.75
C ALA A 28 -17.31 -4.02 -0.50
N GLU A 29 -16.93 -5.19 0.01
CA GLU A 29 -15.79 -5.32 0.92
C GLU A 29 -14.61 -4.74 0.15
N GLN A 30 -14.26 -3.49 0.45
CA GLN A 30 -13.04 -2.87 -0.03
C GLN A 30 -11.88 -3.47 0.76
N ASP A 31 -11.58 -4.73 0.46
CA ASP A 31 -10.76 -5.64 1.27
C ASP A 31 -9.25 -5.42 1.15
N ASN A 32 -8.82 -4.23 0.72
CA ASN A 32 -7.41 -3.89 0.59
C ASN A 32 -7.05 -2.76 1.57
N HIS A 33 -6.56 -3.16 2.75
CA HIS A 33 -5.99 -2.24 3.72
C HIS A 33 -4.51 -1.94 3.40
N THR A 34 -4.09 -0.69 3.62
CA THR A 34 -2.68 -0.28 3.51
C THR A 34 -2.17 0.15 4.87
N PHE A 35 -0.97 -0.30 5.22
CA PHE A 35 -0.27 0.10 6.43
C PHE A 35 1.14 0.59 6.08
N THR A 36 1.52 1.73 6.63
CA THR A 36 2.85 2.32 6.45
C THR A 36 3.55 2.39 7.78
N GLN A 37 4.69 1.69 7.89
CA GLN A 37 5.55 1.77 9.05
C GLN A 37 6.69 2.77 8.80
N PRO A 38 6.81 3.87 9.57
CA PRO A 38 8.00 4.70 9.53
C PRO A 38 9.19 3.99 10.17
N PHE A 39 10.38 4.14 9.61
CA PHE A 39 11.62 3.68 10.24
C PHE A 39 12.05 4.66 11.35
N GLN A 40 12.69 4.13 12.39
CA GLN A 40 13.09 4.92 13.57
C GLN A 40 14.11 6.02 13.24
N ASN A 41 15.00 5.78 12.27
CA ASN A 41 15.97 6.77 11.81
C ASN A 41 15.40 7.52 10.60
N THR A 42 14.74 8.65 10.85
CA THR A 42 14.07 9.46 9.82
C THR A 42 15.03 10.19 8.88
N THR A 43 16.25 10.50 9.37
CA THR A 43 17.33 11.10 8.57
C THR A 43 18.65 10.43 8.89
N THR A 44 19.33 9.89 7.89
CA THR A 44 20.67 9.28 8.04
C THR A 44 21.57 9.80 6.92
N SER A 45 22.73 10.37 7.30
CA SER A 45 23.76 10.78 6.35
C SER A 45 24.83 9.70 6.26
N LEU A 46 25.15 9.28 5.05
CA LEU A 46 26.16 8.27 4.78
C LEU A 46 27.28 8.88 3.93
N THR A 47 28.53 8.79 4.40
CA THR A 47 29.70 9.32 3.69
C THR A 47 30.80 8.27 3.58
N GLY A 48 31.33 8.09 2.37
CA GLY A 48 32.37 7.10 2.05
C GLY A 48 32.01 6.29 0.80
N ALA A 49 32.92 5.39 0.39
CA ALA A 49 32.77 4.63 -0.87
C ALA A 49 31.91 3.34 -0.73
N SER A 50 31.69 2.84 0.49
CA SER A 50 30.94 1.60 0.73
C SER A 50 30.19 1.70 2.05
N VAL A 51 29.35 2.71 2.12
CA VAL A 51 28.46 2.97 3.25
C VAL A 51 27.29 2.02 3.24
N LYS A 52 26.75 1.74 4.44
CA LYS A 52 25.58 0.88 4.60
C LYS A 52 24.71 1.40 5.74
N ALA A 53 23.41 1.49 5.48
CA ALA A 53 22.40 1.67 6.51
C ALA A 53 21.64 0.35 6.74
N THR A 54 21.34 0.05 8.00
CA THR A 54 20.54 -1.12 8.36
C THR A 54 19.31 -0.68 9.13
N MET A 55 18.15 -1.16 8.70
CA MET A 55 16.86 -0.92 9.34
C MET A 55 16.13 -2.24 9.57
N TYR A 56 15.14 -2.20 10.46
CA TYR A 56 14.36 -3.39 10.84
C TYR A 56 12.87 -3.10 10.73
N PHE A 57 12.11 -4.12 10.32
CA PHE A 57 10.65 -4.09 10.34
C PHE A 57 10.08 -5.49 10.54
N THR A 58 8.85 -5.55 11.02
CA THR A 58 8.15 -6.80 11.32
C THR A 58 6.89 -6.88 10.48
N LYS A 59 6.67 -8.00 9.80
CA LYS A 59 5.39 -8.32 9.16
C LYS A 59 4.44 -8.83 10.23
N ILE A 60 3.24 -8.26 10.30
CA ILE A 60 2.20 -8.79 11.19
C ILE A 60 1.74 -10.15 10.66
N ASP A 61 1.65 -11.14 11.55
CA ASP A 61 1.44 -12.55 11.24
C ASP A 61 0.09 -12.85 10.59
N TYR A 62 -0.98 -12.18 11.05
CA TYR A 62 -2.32 -12.34 10.50
C TYR A 62 -2.56 -11.54 9.21
N TRP A 63 -1.56 -10.85 8.65
CA TRP A 63 -1.71 -10.13 7.38
C TRP A 63 -1.39 -11.01 6.17
N ASP A 64 -2.38 -11.17 5.30
CA ASP A 64 -2.21 -11.69 3.95
C ASP A 64 -1.73 -10.57 3.01
N VAL A 65 -0.43 -10.29 3.07
CA VAL A 65 0.20 -9.17 2.34
C VAL A 65 0.15 -9.43 0.82
N LYS A 66 -0.57 -8.57 0.09
CA LYS A 66 -0.70 -8.62 -1.39
C LYS A 66 0.32 -7.76 -2.15
N LYS A 67 0.80 -6.69 -1.53
CA LYS A 67 1.79 -5.77 -2.09
C LYS A 67 2.66 -5.22 -0.97
N ALA A 68 3.95 -5.10 -1.23
CA ALA A 68 4.88 -4.43 -0.35
C ALA A 68 5.71 -3.41 -1.14
N THR A 69 5.85 -2.21 -0.59
CA THR A 69 6.58 -1.11 -1.21
C THR A 69 7.48 -0.44 -0.19
N LEU A 70 8.72 -0.18 -0.57
CA LEU A 70 9.63 0.70 0.16
C LEU A 70 9.54 2.10 -0.44
N ASN A 71 9.14 3.06 0.38
CA ASN A 71 9.22 4.48 0.05
C ASN A 71 10.56 5.03 0.54
N PHE A 72 11.45 5.35 -0.40
CA PHE A 72 12.80 5.81 -0.11
C PHE A 72 12.95 7.29 -0.47
N SER A 73 13.29 8.11 0.51
CA SER A 73 13.52 9.55 0.35
C SER A 73 14.99 9.85 0.57
N TYR A 74 15.66 10.47 -0.42
CA TYR A 74 17.11 10.67 -0.40
C TYR A 74 17.54 11.94 -1.11
N GLN A 75 18.73 12.44 -0.78
CA GLN A 75 19.41 13.51 -1.48
C GLN A 75 20.88 13.12 -1.58
N ILE A 76 21.48 13.28 -2.75
CA ILE A 76 22.92 13.07 -2.95
C ILE A 76 23.62 14.42 -2.98
N THR A 77 24.84 14.48 -2.44
CA THR A 77 25.68 15.69 -2.49
C THR A 77 26.20 15.91 -3.91
N GLN A 78 26.96 16.99 -4.15
CA GLN A 78 27.67 17.26 -5.43
C GLN A 78 29.03 16.53 -5.53
N LEU A 79 29.45 15.87 -4.44
CA LEU A 79 30.72 15.16 -4.36
C LEU A 79 30.55 13.68 -4.75
N GLU A 80 29.37 13.30 -5.22
CA GLU A 80 29.10 11.96 -5.68
C GLU A 80 29.85 11.69 -6.99
N ASN A 81 30.39 10.48 -7.13
CA ASN A 81 30.84 10.01 -8.43
C ASN A 81 29.64 9.38 -9.14
N SER A 82 28.93 10.17 -9.94
CA SER A 82 27.72 9.72 -10.65
C SER A 82 27.95 8.56 -11.62
N GLN A 83 29.20 8.32 -12.06
CA GLN A 83 29.52 7.17 -12.91
C GLN A 83 29.53 5.86 -12.12
N ASP A 84 30.04 5.87 -10.89
CA ASP A 84 30.35 4.65 -10.13
C ASP A 84 29.51 4.46 -8.85
N SER A 85 28.55 5.35 -8.59
CA SER A 85 27.71 5.29 -7.38
C SER A 85 26.37 4.63 -7.68
N ASP A 86 26.12 3.47 -7.08
CA ASP A 86 24.83 2.78 -7.11
C ASP A 86 24.29 2.62 -5.69
N LEU A 87 22.98 2.85 -5.51
CA LEU A 87 22.27 2.50 -4.29
C LEU A 87 21.62 1.13 -4.48
N THR A 88 21.89 0.20 -3.56
CA THR A 88 21.41 -1.18 -3.67
C THR A 88 20.63 -1.58 -2.44
N VAL A 89 19.36 -1.94 -2.64
CA VAL A 89 18.49 -2.42 -1.57
C VAL A 89 18.60 -3.93 -1.45
N ALA A 90 18.75 -4.39 -0.21
CA ALA A 90 18.62 -5.79 0.13
C ALA A 90 17.67 -5.99 1.31
N ILE A 91 16.89 -7.08 1.26
CA ILE A 91 16.09 -7.58 2.38
C ILE A 91 16.62 -8.94 2.77
N ASN A 92 16.84 -9.13 4.07
CA ASN A 92 17.30 -10.40 4.64
C ASN A 92 18.58 -10.92 3.96
N GLY A 93 19.47 -9.98 3.56
CA GLY A 93 20.72 -10.27 2.86
C GLY A 93 20.60 -10.47 1.34
N VAL A 94 19.39 -10.53 0.78
CA VAL A 94 19.16 -10.71 -0.65
C VAL A 94 19.01 -9.35 -1.33
N LYS A 95 19.97 -8.99 -2.19
CA LYS A 95 19.91 -7.79 -3.04
C LYS A 95 18.84 -8.00 -4.12
N PHE A 96 17.91 -7.07 -4.24
CA PHE A 96 16.78 -7.22 -5.18
C PHE A 96 16.49 -5.98 -6.01
N TYR A 97 17.00 -4.81 -5.63
CA TYR A 97 16.83 -3.58 -6.39
C TYR A 97 18.11 -2.75 -6.32
N SER A 98 18.52 -2.16 -7.45
CA SER A 98 19.67 -1.27 -7.52
C SER A 98 19.38 -0.16 -8.52
N TRP A 99 19.81 1.06 -8.20
CA TRP A 99 19.71 2.19 -9.12
C TRP A 99 20.84 3.19 -8.90
N ARG A 100 21.11 3.95 -9.95
CA ARG A 100 22.04 5.08 -9.92
C ARG A 100 21.27 6.35 -9.55
N PRO A 101 21.57 7.00 -8.42
CA PRO A 101 20.90 8.23 -8.02
C PRO A 101 21.32 9.38 -8.94
N GLU A 102 20.39 10.25 -9.28
CA GLU A 102 20.65 11.44 -10.11
C GLU A 102 20.93 12.65 -9.21
N HIS A 103 21.86 13.52 -9.59
CA HIS A 103 22.10 14.76 -8.84
C HIS A 103 21.12 15.84 -9.28
N LYS A 104 20.05 16.04 -8.49
CA LYS A 104 19.00 17.04 -8.77
C LYS A 104 19.03 18.25 -7.83
N GLY A 105 19.93 18.29 -6.85
CA GLY A 105 20.00 19.35 -5.85
C GLY A 105 18.93 19.28 -4.74
N ASP A 106 17.78 18.66 -5.00
CA ASP A 106 16.66 18.52 -4.06
C ASP A 106 16.48 17.08 -3.54
N ILE A 107 15.58 16.93 -2.54
CA ILE A 107 15.14 15.63 -2.04
C ILE A 107 14.38 14.89 -3.15
N GLN A 108 14.76 13.63 -3.37
CA GLN A 108 14.17 12.72 -4.33
C GLN A 108 13.44 11.59 -3.62
N GLN A 109 12.34 11.13 -4.21
CA GLN A 109 11.56 10.00 -3.74
C GLN A 109 11.61 8.86 -4.74
N LYS A 110 11.71 7.63 -4.23
CA LYS A 110 11.68 6.40 -5.01
C LYS A 110 10.77 5.40 -4.30
N GLU A 111 9.69 5.01 -4.97
CA GLU A 111 8.91 3.83 -4.58
C GLU A 111 9.55 2.59 -5.21
N ILE A 112 9.81 1.58 -4.37
CA ILE A 112 10.44 0.33 -4.79
C ILE A 112 9.51 -0.82 -4.40
N ASN A 113 9.06 -1.60 -5.38
CA ASN A 113 8.30 -2.81 -5.12
C ASN A 113 9.21 -3.86 -4.47
N VAL A 114 8.75 -4.41 -3.35
CA VAL A 114 9.46 -5.45 -2.61
C VAL A 114 8.89 -6.81 -2.99
N PRO A 115 9.73 -7.77 -3.43
CA PRO A 115 9.28 -9.13 -3.68
C PRO A 115 8.79 -9.78 -2.37
N LEU A 116 7.56 -10.31 -2.38
CA LEU A 116 6.89 -10.82 -1.18
C LEU A 116 7.60 -12.05 -0.60
N GLU A 117 8.24 -12.85 -1.45
CA GLU A 117 9.03 -14.02 -1.09
C GLU A 117 10.25 -13.71 -0.21
N LEU A 118 10.71 -12.45 -0.23
CA LEU A 118 11.81 -12.00 0.61
C LEU A 118 11.34 -11.57 2.01
N ILE A 119 10.04 -11.35 2.21
CA ILE A 119 9.47 -10.86 3.47
C ILE A 119 9.16 -12.02 4.42
N LYS A 120 9.82 -11.99 5.58
CA LYS A 120 9.62 -12.90 6.70
C LYS A 120 8.85 -12.20 7.83
N GLU A 121 8.65 -12.86 8.95
CA GLU A 121 8.06 -12.24 10.14
C GLU A 121 8.91 -11.07 10.64
N THR A 122 10.21 -11.28 10.82
CA THR A 122 11.17 -10.21 11.15
C THR A 122 12.14 -10.03 10.00
N ASN A 123 12.39 -8.78 9.62
CA ASN A 123 13.15 -8.44 8.43
C ASN A 123 14.26 -7.46 8.74
N THR A 124 15.39 -7.65 8.06
CA THR A 124 16.48 -6.67 8.00
C THR A 124 16.49 -6.06 6.61
N LEU A 125 16.39 -4.74 6.54
CA LEU A 125 16.54 -3.96 5.31
C LEU A 125 17.93 -3.31 5.34
N THR A 126 18.69 -3.45 4.26
CA THR A 126 19.96 -2.75 4.09
C THR A 126 20.00 -1.98 2.79
N ILE A 127 20.61 -0.80 2.84
CA ILE A 127 20.85 0.10 1.72
C ILE A 127 22.33 0.48 1.72
#